data_AF-A0A1G6PF17-F1
#
_entry.id   AF-A0A1G6PF17-F1
#
_cell.length_a   1.000
_cell.length_b   1.000
_cell.length_c   1.000
_cell.angle_alpha   90.00
_cell.angle_beta   90.00
_cell.angle_gamma   90.00
#
_symmetry.space_group_name_H-M   'P 1'
#
loop_
_entity.id
_entity.type
_entity.pdbx_description
1 polymer ?
#
loop_
_entity_poly.entity_id
_entity_poly.type
_entity_poly.pdbx_seq_one_letter_code
_entity_poly.pdbx_strand_id
1 'polypeptide(L)' 'MRAIKNTNPKEAQIYLIGSGISSLASAVYLEKDAGVPGANIHILPYIRNIKA' A
#
# COMPACT_ATOMS: atom_id res chain seq x y z
N MET A 1 10.86 21.07 3.00
CA MET A 1 10.53 20.05 4.02
C MET A 1 11.35 18.80 3.73
N ARG A 2 12.08 18.26 4.72
CA ARG A 2 12.91 17.06 4.53
C ARG A 2 12.06 15.84 4.88
N ALA A 3 11.82 14.95 3.91
CA ALA A 3 11.11 13.71 4.19
C ALA A 3 11.96 12.87 5.15
N ILE A 4 11.42 12.57 6.33
CA ILE A 4 12.06 11.66 7.27
C ILE A 4 11.90 10.26 6.68
N LYS A 5 13.01 9.64 6.30
CA LYS A 5 13.00 8.28 5.78
C LYS A 5 12.66 7.34 6.92
N ASN A 6 11.51 6.67 6.85
CA ASN A 6 11.20 5.60 7.79
C ASN A 6 12.11 4.41 7.48
N THR A 7 13.03 4.11 8.40
CA THR A 7 13.95 2.97 8.31
C THR A 7 13.36 1.69 8.87
N ASN A 8 12.24 1.76 9.60
CA ASN A 8 11.57 0.60 10.17
C ASN A 8 10.32 0.23 9.35
N PRO A 9 10.35 -0.84 8.55
CA PRO A 9 9.21 -1.26 7.74
C PRO A 9 7.96 -1.62 8.57
N LYS A 10 8.13 -1.92 9.87
CA LYS A 10 7.01 -2.21 10.78
C LYS A 10 6.17 -1.00 11.13
N GLU A 11 6.73 0.20 11.01
CA GLU A 11 6.04 1.47 11.27
C GLU A 11 5.52 2.11 9.97
N ALA A 12 5.87 1.56 8.81
CA ALA A 12 5.43 2.07 7.53
C ALA A 12 3.95 1.75 7.30
N GLN A 13 3.19 2.75 6.85
CA GLN A 13 1.80 2.63 6.41
C GLN A 13 1.77 2.80 4.88
N ILE A 14 1.23 1.83 4.16
CA ILE A 14 1.23 1.80 2.70
C ILE A 14 -0.19 1.88 2.17
N TYR A 15 -0.42 2.79 1.22
CA TYR A 15 -1.71 2.95 0.54
C TYR A 15 -1.51 2.75 -0.97
N LEU A 16 -2.04 1.65 -1.49
CA LEU A 16 -1.97 1.30 -2.91
C LEU A 16 -3.28 1.68 -3.58
N ILE A 17 -3.21 2.57 -4.56
CA ILE A 17 -4.39 3.00 -5.33
C ILE A 17 -4.57 2.09 -6.55
N GLY A 18 -5.77 1.52 -6.68
CA GLY A 18 -6.13 0.58 -7.72
C GLY A 18 -6.12 -0.87 -7.22
N SER A 19 -7.04 -1.68 -7.75
CA SER A 19 -7.24 -3.10 -7.37
C SER A 19 -6.76 -4.08 -8.44
N GLY A 20 -5.87 -3.63 -9.34
CA GLY A 20 -5.29 -4.46 -10.38
C GLY A 20 -4.14 -5.34 -9.91
N ILE A 21 -3.62 -6.17 -10.82
CA ILE A 21 -2.51 -7.10 -10.53
C ILE A 21 -1.25 -6.40 -10.03
N SER A 22 -0.96 -5.17 -10.48
CA SER A 22 0.19 -4.40 -10.02
C SER A 22 0.12 -4.03 -8.54
N SER A 23 -1.05 -3.59 -8.04
CA SER A 23 -1.23 -3.30 -6.62
C SER A 23 -1.10 -4.56 -5.78
N LEU A 24 -1.69 -5.67 -6.21
CA LEU A 24 -1.61 -6.93 -5.48
C LEU A 24 -0.17 -7.47 -5.46
N ALA A 25 0.54 -7.44 -6.59
CA ALA A 25 1.95 -7.83 -6.66
C ALA A 25 2.80 -6.95 -5.73
N SER A 26 2.57 -5.64 -5.73
CA SER A 26 3.26 -4.71 -4.83
C SER A 26 3.01 -5.05 -3.36
N ALA A 27 1.76 -5.37 -2.98
CA ALA A 27 1.43 -5.79 -1.62
C ALA A 27 2.21 -7.06 -1.19
N VAL A 28 2.32 -8.04 -2.09
CA VAL A 28 3.09 -9.28 -1.84
C VAL A 28 4.57 -8.97 -1.62
N TYR A 29 5.18 -8.14 -2.46
CA TYR A 29 6.59 -7.76 -2.30
C TYR A 29 6.83 -6.92 -1.04
N LEU A 30 5.88 -6.04 -0.68
CA LEU A 30 5.98 -5.25 0.54
C LEU A 30 5.92 -6.13 1.79
N GLU A 31 5.03 -7.14 1.80
CA GLU A 31 4.91 -8.06 2.92
C GLU A 31 6.11 -9.02 3.01
N LYS A 32 6.46 -9.67 1.90
CA LYS A 32 7.44 -10.77 1.90
C LYS A 32 8.89 -10.28 1.85
N ASP A 33 9.16 -9.24 1.07
CA ASP A 33 10.55 -8.83 0.80
C ASP A 33 10.93 -7.61 1.64
N ALA A 34 10.01 -6.65 1.79
CA ALA A 34 10.25 -5.45 2.60
C ALA A 34 9.89 -5.62 4.09
N GLY A 35 9.18 -6.69 4.46
CA GLY A 35 8.81 -7.00 5.84
C GLY A 35 7.77 -6.04 6.45
N VAL A 36 6.95 -5.40 5.61
CA VAL A 36 5.83 -4.57 6.06
C VAL A 36 4.71 -5.48 6.57
N PRO A 37 4.19 -5.28 7.78
CA PRO A 37 3.04 -6.03 8.26
C PRO A 37 1.85 -5.86 7.33
N GLY A 38 1.18 -6.95 6.95
CA GLY A 38 0.00 -6.89 6.07
C GLY A 38 -1.11 -5.98 6.62
N ALA A 39 -1.23 -5.86 7.95
CA ALA A 39 -2.14 -4.94 8.62
C ALA A 39 -1.90 -3.45 8.31
N ASN A 40 -0.71 -3.09 7.81
CA ASN A 40 -0.35 -1.72 7.41
C ASN A 40 -0.46 -1.48 5.90
N ILE A 41 -0.92 -2.46 5.11
CA ILE A 41 -1.04 -2.36 3.65
C ILE A 41 -2.52 -2.22 3.28
N HIS A 42 -2.90 -1.05 2.78
CA HIS A 42 -4.26 -0.71 2.42
C HIS A 42 -4.39 -0.60 0.91
N ILE A 43 -5.20 -1.47 0.30
CA ILE A 43 -5.50 -1.42 -1.14
C ILE A 43 -6.82 -0.68 -1.33
N LEU A 44 -6.78 0.45 -2.02
CA LEU A 44 -7.92 1.31 -2.26
C LEU A 44 -8.39 1.15 -3.71
N PRO A 45 -9.53 0.49 -3.97
CA PRO A 45 -10.08 0.40 -5.32
C PRO A 45 -10.57 1.78 -5.78
N TYR A 46 -10.34 2.10 -7.06
CA TYR A 46 -10.99 3.26 -7.67
C TYR A 46 -12.43 2.89 -8.05
N ILE A 47 -13.38 3.38 -7.27
CA ILE A 47 -14.82 3.26 -7.53
C ILE A 47 -15.36 4.61 -8.02
N ARG A 48 -15.90 4.66 -9.24
CA ARG A 48 -16.66 5.84 -9.70
C ARG A 48 -17.99 5.89 -8.96
N ASN A 49 -18.24 6.98 -8.24
CA ASN A 49 -19.56 7.30 -7.73
C ASN A 49 -20.37 7.93 -8.87
N ILE A 50 -21.11 7.11 -9.61
CA ILE A 50 -22.08 7.61 -10.58
C ILE A 50 -23.40 7.73 -9.82
N LYS A 51 -23.75 8.94 -9.37
CA LYS A 51 -25.14 9.22 -9.02
C LYS A 51 -25.92 9.26 -10.32
N ALA A 52 -26.71 8.21 -10.55
CA ALA A 52 -27.75 8.18 -11.57
C ALA A 52 -28.90 9.11 -11.16
#